data_AF-A0A7L6A7I2-F1
#
_entry.id   AF-A0A7L6A7I2-F1
#
_cell.length_a   1.000
_cell.length_b   1.000
_cell.length_c   1.000
_cell.angle_alpha   90.00
_cell.angle_beta   90.00
_cell.angle_gamma   90.00
#
_symmetry.space_group_name_H-M   'P 1'
#
loop_
_entity.id
_entity.type
_entity.pdbx_description
1 polymer ?
#
loop_
_entity_poly.entity_id
_entity_poly.type
_entity_poly.pdbx_seq_one_letter_code
_entity_poly.pdbx_strand_id
1 'polypeptide(L)'
;MKAKEYVSAARRNLVLDHPFFGVLSLKLDLIEDRSVKTLRTDGRKLWFNPEYASSLNRYEVVGVVAHEVLHCANGHAWRRGNRDPKVWNQACDLAINPIVTDAGLVLPEGALDGSDYKGMSAEEIYERLVRQALDQQREEGDSSEGGGGQQGGQSAQGNDSGDDTQDDQDGGGEAPRPDGSECGEVTDCEADETPEIQADWSASVLNAAKQAEAMGTLPAGMLRLVEEIKNPPRDWRSILRRFVQTSASHDYSWRQPNSRYLYAGLYMPALRAESMPPMVIAVDTSGSIDDLTVSQFAKEINAIADEVQPEQVHVVCDAEIHGWTFSSVASRSLSTPRGTVARISARSSSGSPMKG
;
A
#
# COMPACT_ATOMS: atom_id res chain seq x y z
N MET A 1 17.87 0.55 38.46
CA MET A 1 17.78 -0.53 37.47
C MET A 1 18.56 -0.06 36.25
N LYS A 2 19.38 -0.89 35.60
CA LYS A 2 20.08 -0.46 34.37
C LYS A 2 19.04 -0.29 33.25
N ALA A 3 19.14 0.72 32.39
CA ALA A 3 18.14 1.01 31.34
C ALA A 3 17.78 -0.22 30.49
N LYS A 4 18.78 -1.06 30.17
CA LYS A 4 18.59 -2.33 29.47
C LYS A 4 17.68 -3.33 30.20
N GLU A 5 17.73 -3.37 31.53
CA GLU A 5 16.85 -4.22 32.36
C GLU A 5 15.40 -3.74 32.28
N TYR A 6 15.19 -2.43 32.14
CA TYR A 6 13.88 -1.81 32.03
C TYR A 6 13.20 -2.15 30.71
N VAL A 7 13.90 -1.99 29.58
CA VAL A 7 13.40 -2.39 28.26
C VAL A 7 13.21 -3.92 28.18
N SER A 8 14.11 -4.70 28.80
CA SER A 8 13.94 -6.15 28.91
C SER A 8 12.74 -6.55 29.78
N ALA A 9 12.44 -5.81 30.84
CA ALA A 9 11.21 -5.99 31.62
C ALA A 9 9.96 -5.65 30.79
N ALA A 10 9.99 -4.58 30.02
CA ALA A 10 8.90 -4.20 29.13
C ALA A 10 8.58 -5.30 28.10
N ARG A 11 9.60 -5.85 27.43
CA ARG A 11 9.43 -6.99 26.51
C ARG A 11 8.83 -8.21 27.19
N ARG A 12 9.24 -8.52 28.43
CA ARG A 12 8.65 -9.61 29.22
C ARG A 12 7.18 -9.36 29.57
N ASN A 13 6.81 -8.13 29.93
CA ASN A 13 5.42 -7.77 30.19
C ASN A 13 4.56 -7.93 28.93
N LEU A 14 5.06 -7.51 27.76
CA LEU A 14 4.36 -7.72 26.50
C LEU A 14 4.10 -9.21 26.23
N VAL A 15 5.02 -10.11 26.54
CA VAL A 15 4.81 -11.56 26.34
C VAL A 15 3.65 -12.09 27.19
N LEU A 16 3.46 -11.55 28.39
CA LEU A 16 2.43 -12.00 29.32
C LEU A 16 1.06 -11.39 29.01
N ASP A 17 1.03 -10.07 28.79
CA ASP A 17 -0.22 -9.31 28.71
C ASP A 17 -0.68 -9.08 27.26
N HIS A 18 0.27 -8.99 26.31
CA HIS A 18 0.01 -8.70 24.90
C HIS A 18 0.83 -9.60 23.95
N PRO A 19 0.53 -10.91 23.89
CA PRO A 19 1.38 -11.92 23.25
C PRO A 19 1.75 -11.62 21.80
N PHE A 20 0.86 -10.98 21.05
CA PHE A 20 1.13 -10.53 19.68
C PHE A 20 2.40 -9.67 19.60
N PHE A 21 2.47 -8.61 20.39
CA PHE A 21 3.63 -7.72 20.44
C PHE A 21 4.81 -8.38 21.15
N GLY A 22 4.55 -9.14 22.20
CA GLY A 22 5.59 -9.81 22.99
C GLY A 22 6.46 -10.74 22.15
N VAL A 23 5.82 -11.66 21.41
CA VAL A 23 6.51 -12.63 20.55
C VAL A 23 7.35 -11.92 19.48
N LEU A 24 6.79 -10.89 18.83
CA LEU A 24 7.49 -10.11 17.82
C LEU A 24 8.64 -9.28 18.41
N SER A 25 8.46 -8.72 19.61
CA SER A 25 9.51 -8.00 20.31
C SER A 25 10.72 -8.89 20.59
N LEU A 26 10.50 -10.19 20.85
CA LEU A 26 11.58 -11.16 21.14
C LEU A 26 12.46 -11.47 19.93
N LYS A 27 11.99 -11.17 18.72
CA LYS A 27 12.76 -11.30 17.47
C LYS A 27 13.90 -10.29 17.37
N LEU A 28 13.75 -9.13 18.02
CA LEU A 28 14.68 -8.01 17.90
C LEU A 28 15.87 -8.12 18.88
N ASP A 29 17.08 -7.91 18.38
CA ASP A 29 18.29 -7.81 19.18
C ASP A 29 18.34 -6.46 19.90
N LEU A 30 18.39 -6.47 21.23
CA LEU A 30 18.34 -5.26 22.04
C LEU A 30 19.74 -4.63 22.18
N ILE A 31 19.92 -3.45 21.62
CA ILE A 31 21.19 -2.70 21.60
C ILE A 31 21.02 -1.36 22.31
N GLU A 32 21.88 -1.11 23.29
CA GLU A 32 21.95 0.21 23.93
C GLU A 32 22.81 1.14 23.07
N ASP A 33 22.26 2.28 22.67
CA ASP A 33 22.93 3.24 21.80
C ASP A 33 22.51 4.67 22.15
N ARG A 34 23.47 5.48 22.60
CA ARG A 34 23.24 6.87 23.01
C ARG A 34 23.20 7.85 21.84
N SER A 35 23.56 7.41 20.63
CA SER A 35 23.51 8.26 19.43
C SER A 35 22.10 8.42 18.87
N VAL A 36 21.21 7.48 19.19
CA VAL A 36 19.78 7.54 18.85
C VAL A 36 19.08 8.49 19.80
N LYS A 37 18.10 9.27 19.32
CA LYS A 37 17.34 10.20 20.17
C LYS A 37 16.39 9.46 21.14
N THR A 38 15.63 8.51 20.61
CA THR A 38 14.60 7.75 21.34
C THR A 38 14.83 6.25 21.20
N LEU A 39 13.97 5.53 20.48
CA LEU A 39 14.17 4.16 20.02
C LEU A 39 14.22 4.14 18.49
N ARG A 40 14.85 3.10 17.95
CA ARG A 40 15.00 2.91 16.52
C ARG A 40 15.04 1.44 16.17
N THR A 41 14.52 1.09 15.00
CA THR A 41 14.61 -0.28 14.48
C THR A 41 14.89 -0.33 12.97
N ASP A 42 15.56 -1.41 12.57
CA ASP A 42 15.83 -1.82 11.18
C ASP A 42 15.15 -3.15 10.83
N GLY A 43 14.33 -3.70 11.73
CA GLY A 43 13.74 -5.04 11.58
C GLY A 43 14.59 -6.20 12.13
N ARG A 44 15.84 -5.98 12.54
CA ARG A 44 16.67 -7.00 13.22
C ARG A 44 17.02 -6.59 14.63
N LYS A 45 17.35 -5.32 14.81
CA LYS A 45 17.81 -4.72 16.05
C LYS A 45 16.80 -3.70 16.54
N LEU A 46 16.72 -3.59 17.85
CA LEU A 46 16.03 -2.53 18.56
C LEU A 46 17.10 -1.73 19.30
N TRP A 47 17.44 -0.58 18.76
CA TRP A 47 18.28 0.39 19.43
C TRP A 47 17.43 1.23 20.37
N PHE A 48 17.96 1.50 21.55
CA PHE A 48 17.33 2.41 22.49
C PHE A 48 18.36 3.31 23.14
N ASN A 49 17.99 4.57 23.32
CA ASN A 49 18.74 5.49 24.14
C ASN A 49 18.46 5.20 25.63
N PRO A 50 19.49 4.88 26.44
CA PRO A 50 19.29 4.57 27.85
C PRO A 50 18.77 5.76 28.67
N GLU A 51 19.08 7.00 28.28
CA GLU A 51 18.63 8.21 28.97
C GLU A 51 17.14 8.44 28.70
N TYR A 52 16.71 8.31 27.45
CA TYR A 52 15.30 8.35 27.07
C TYR A 52 14.50 7.21 27.72
N ALA A 53 14.97 5.97 27.64
CA ALA A 53 14.27 4.85 28.28
C ALA A 53 14.17 4.97 29.81
N SER A 54 15.08 5.73 30.43
CA SER A 54 15.06 6.00 31.88
C SER A 54 14.18 7.20 32.27
N SER A 55 13.85 8.08 31.33
CA SER A 55 12.94 9.21 31.58
C SER A 55 11.48 8.79 31.50
N LEU A 56 11.18 7.70 30.79
CA LEU A 56 9.85 7.13 30.66
C LEU A 56 9.43 6.29 31.87
N ASN A 57 8.13 6.25 32.12
CA ASN A 57 7.54 5.35 33.10
C ASN A 57 7.38 3.92 32.54
N ARG A 58 7.10 2.95 33.42
CA ARG A 58 7.10 1.52 33.07
C ARG A 58 6.06 1.14 32.02
N TYR A 59 4.96 1.88 31.96
CA TYR A 59 3.87 1.65 31.02
C TYR A 59 4.19 2.29 29.67
N GLU A 60 4.81 3.47 29.68
CA GLU A 60 5.29 4.13 28.46
C GLU A 60 6.35 3.30 27.75
N VAL A 61 7.32 2.73 28.47
CA VAL A 61 8.34 1.88 27.84
C VAL A 61 7.73 0.62 27.20
N VAL A 62 6.67 0.07 27.79
CA VAL A 62 5.92 -1.04 27.17
C VAL A 62 5.25 -0.58 25.87
N GLY A 63 4.60 0.60 25.88
CA GLY A 63 3.97 1.16 24.69
C GLY A 63 4.95 1.49 23.58
N VAL A 64 6.09 2.12 23.89
CA VAL A 64 7.12 2.46 22.90
C VAL A 64 7.78 1.21 22.32
N VAL A 65 8.02 0.16 23.12
CA VAL A 65 8.51 -1.12 22.56
C VAL A 65 7.48 -1.75 21.62
N ALA A 66 6.18 -1.69 21.96
CA ALA A 66 5.12 -2.16 21.08
C ALA A 66 5.03 -1.34 19.78
N HIS A 67 5.23 -0.03 19.87
CA HIS A 67 5.30 0.90 18.72
C HIS A 67 6.39 0.49 17.72
N GLU A 68 7.62 0.32 18.20
CA GLU A 68 8.75 -0.11 17.37
C GLU A 68 8.50 -1.47 16.71
N VAL A 69 7.91 -2.41 17.45
CA VAL A 69 7.51 -3.71 16.91
C VAL A 69 6.50 -3.56 15.78
N LEU A 70 5.57 -2.60 15.86
CA LEU A 70 4.60 -2.36 14.81
C LEU A 70 5.21 -1.72 13.56
N HIS A 71 6.29 -0.95 13.66
CA HIS A 71 7.01 -0.51 12.46
C HIS A 71 7.58 -1.69 11.68
N CYS A 72 8.16 -2.66 12.38
CA CYS A 72 8.64 -3.90 11.76
C CYS A 72 7.50 -4.75 11.20
N ALA A 73 6.42 -4.94 11.98
CA ALA A 73 5.28 -5.75 11.58
C ALA A 73 4.56 -5.20 10.34
N ASN A 74 4.45 -3.87 10.23
CA ASN A 74 3.87 -3.18 9.08
C ASN A 74 4.85 -3.02 7.90
N GLY A 75 6.12 -3.38 8.09
CA GLY A 75 7.15 -3.29 7.07
C GLY A 75 7.56 -1.87 6.69
N HIS A 76 7.44 -0.93 7.62
CA HIS A 76 7.73 0.49 7.37
C HIS A 76 9.18 0.73 6.93
N ALA A 77 10.12 -0.12 7.36
CA ALA A 77 11.53 -0.05 6.98
C ALA A 77 11.84 -0.45 5.52
N TRP A 78 10.93 -1.14 4.82
CA TRP A 78 11.10 -1.56 3.42
C TRP A 78 9.97 -1.09 2.49
N ARG A 79 8.98 -0.35 3.01
CA ARG A 79 7.87 0.21 2.24
C ARG A 79 8.02 1.69 1.86
N ARG A 80 9.01 2.39 2.44
CA ARG A 80 9.21 3.84 2.23
C ARG A 80 9.38 4.21 0.75
N GLY A 81 10.25 3.49 0.04
CA GLY A 81 10.60 3.81 -1.34
C GLY A 81 11.24 5.21 -1.46
N ASN A 82 10.84 6.00 -2.46
CA ASN A 82 11.39 7.34 -2.72
C ASN A 82 10.69 8.46 -1.91
N ARG A 83 9.90 8.13 -0.90
CA ARG A 83 9.16 9.10 -0.08
C ARG A 83 10.09 9.87 0.87
N ASP A 84 9.70 11.08 1.24
CA ASP A 84 10.46 11.88 2.21
C ASP A 84 10.55 11.14 3.55
N PRO A 85 11.76 10.95 4.13
CA PRO A 85 11.93 10.19 5.36
C PRO A 85 11.15 10.73 6.55
N LYS A 86 11.07 12.06 6.71
CA LYS A 86 10.41 12.67 7.87
C LYS A 86 8.90 12.52 7.77
N VAL A 87 8.32 12.85 6.62
CA VAL A 87 6.87 12.73 6.39
C VAL A 87 6.45 11.26 6.39
N TRP A 88 7.31 10.34 5.92
CA TRP A 88 7.06 8.90 6.02
C TRP A 88 7.01 8.42 7.47
N ASN A 89 8.01 8.77 8.29
CA ASN A 89 8.01 8.39 9.70
C ASN A 89 6.77 8.93 10.43
N GLN A 90 6.40 10.18 10.16
CA GLN A 90 5.17 10.77 10.70
C GLN A 90 3.91 9.99 10.29
N ALA A 91 3.80 9.63 9.00
CA ALA A 91 2.68 8.85 8.50
C ALA A 91 2.61 7.45 9.13
N CYS A 92 3.76 6.81 9.34
CA CYS A 92 3.88 5.54 10.02
C CYS A 92 3.43 5.63 11.49
N ASP A 93 3.87 6.65 12.22
CA ASP A 93 3.49 6.87 13.62
C ASP A 93 1.99 7.12 13.75
N LEU A 94 1.41 7.95 12.88
CA LEU A 94 -0.04 8.20 12.84
C LEU A 94 -0.86 6.93 12.53
N ALA A 95 -0.31 5.98 11.76
CA ALA A 95 -0.94 4.68 11.52
C ALA A 95 -0.86 3.75 12.73
N ILE A 96 0.26 3.79 13.47
CA ILE A 96 0.59 2.86 14.55
C ILE A 96 -0.03 3.28 15.89
N ASN A 97 0.00 4.57 16.23
CA ASN A 97 -0.42 5.07 17.53
C ASN A 97 -1.86 4.68 17.91
N PRO A 98 -2.85 4.70 17.00
CA PRO A 98 -4.18 4.18 17.28
C PRO A 98 -4.20 2.70 17.63
N ILE A 99 -3.34 1.89 17.03
CA ILE A 99 -3.27 0.43 17.29
C ILE A 99 -2.70 0.18 18.68
N VAL A 100 -1.67 0.93 19.08
CA VAL A 100 -1.05 0.84 20.42
C VAL A 100 -2.05 1.25 21.50
N THR A 101 -2.72 2.38 21.31
CA THR A 101 -3.71 2.90 22.27
C THR A 101 -4.97 2.03 22.33
N ASP A 102 -5.48 1.52 21.21
CA ASP A 102 -6.59 0.55 21.18
C ASP A 102 -6.24 -0.77 21.88
N ALA A 103 -4.96 -1.16 21.89
CA ALA A 103 -4.48 -2.32 22.64
C ALA A 103 -4.39 -2.05 24.16
N GLY A 104 -4.72 -0.84 24.63
CA GLY A 104 -4.63 -0.46 26.04
C GLY A 104 -3.23 -0.13 26.52
N LEU A 105 -2.28 0.06 25.60
CA LEU A 105 -0.91 0.47 25.91
C LEU A 105 -0.79 2.00 25.96
N VAL A 106 0.17 2.48 26.74
CA VAL A 106 0.38 3.90 26.99
C VAL A 106 1.56 4.40 26.16
N LEU A 107 1.33 5.43 25.35
CA LEU A 107 2.37 6.15 24.64
C LEU A 107 2.86 7.35 25.47
N PRO A 108 4.13 7.77 25.29
CA PRO A 108 4.71 8.90 26.01
C PRO A 108 4.03 10.22 25.65
N GLU A 109 4.14 11.19 26.55
CA GLU A 109 3.68 12.56 26.32
C GLU A 109 4.37 13.16 25.08
N GLY A 110 3.58 13.68 24.13
CA GLY A 110 4.06 14.23 22.85
C GLY A 110 3.82 13.33 21.63
N ALA A 111 3.48 12.05 21.85
CA ALA A 111 3.14 11.13 20.77
C ALA A 111 2.07 11.72 19.83
N LEU A 112 2.28 11.57 18.52
CA LEU A 112 1.34 12.05 17.50
C LEU A 112 -0.04 11.40 17.67
N ASP A 113 -1.09 12.21 17.76
CA ASP A 113 -2.44 11.68 17.80
C ASP A 113 -2.87 11.20 16.40
N GLY A 114 -2.93 9.89 16.22
CA GLY A 114 -3.38 9.23 14.99
C GLY A 114 -4.88 8.96 14.94
N SER A 115 -5.68 9.42 15.91
CA SER A 115 -7.10 9.07 16.06
C SER A 115 -7.92 9.29 14.78
N ASP A 116 -7.68 10.39 14.06
CA ASP A 116 -8.32 10.74 12.77
C ASP A 116 -7.92 9.84 11.60
N TYR A 117 -6.87 9.02 11.76
CA TYR A 117 -6.30 8.15 10.73
C TYR A 117 -6.51 6.67 11.02
N LYS A 118 -7.35 6.34 12.02
CA LYS A 118 -7.61 4.97 12.43
C LYS A 118 -8.06 4.09 11.24
N GLY A 119 -7.30 3.03 10.99
CA GLY A 119 -7.56 2.05 9.92
C GLY A 119 -7.03 2.43 8.53
N MET A 120 -6.42 3.61 8.38
CA MET A 120 -5.70 4.00 7.17
C MET A 120 -4.29 3.39 7.15
N SER A 121 -3.77 3.12 5.96
CA SER A 121 -2.38 2.71 5.74
C SER A 121 -1.43 3.90 5.81
N ALA A 122 -0.15 3.64 6.12
CA ALA A 122 0.89 4.67 6.13
C ALA A 122 1.00 5.41 4.77
N GLU A 123 0.76 4.71 3.66
CA GLU A 123 0.76 5.32 2.32
C GLU A 123 -0.39 6.31 2.12
N GLU A 124 -1.62 5.94 2.51
CA GLU A 124 -2.78 6.83 2.44
C GLU A 124 -2.58 8.08 3.31
N ILE A 125 -2.02 7.91 4.51
CA ILE A 125 -1.72 9.01 5.43
C ILE A 125 -0.64 9.90 4.83
N TYR A 126 0.44 9.33 4.29
CA TYR A 126 1.51 10.07 3.65
C TYR A 126 0.98 10.95 2.50
N GLU A 127 0.15 10.38 1.63
CA GLU A 127 -0.46 11.13 0.53
C GLU A 127 -1.33 12.29 1.02
N ARG A 128 -2.06 12.08 2.13
CA ARG A 128 -2.88 13.12 2.76
C ARG A 128 -2.03 14.23 3.39
N LEU A 129 -0.95 13.89 4.08
CA LEU A 129 -0.01 14.86 4.66
C LEU A 129 0.65 15.71 3.58
N VAL A 130 1.12 15.08 2.50
CA VAL A 130 1.70 15.80 1.35
C VAL A 130 0.68 16.73 0.70
N ARG A 131 -0.57 16.27 0.51
CA ARG A 131 -1.64 17.10 -0.04
C ARG A 131 -1.93 18.31 0.86
N GLN A 132 -2.04 18.11 2.17
CA GLN A 132 -2.27 19.19 3.13
C GLN A 132 -1.15 20.22 3.11
N ALA A 133 0.12 19.79 3.05
CA ALA A 133 1.26 20.70 2.96
C ALA A 133 1.25 21.53 1.65
N LEU A 134 0.86 20.91 0.52
CA LEU A 134 0.73 21.60 -0.76
C LEU A 134 -0.42 22.61 -0.77
N ASP A 135 -1.55 22.29 -0.14
CA ASP A 135 -2.70 23.19 -0.07
C ASP A 135 -2.40 24.39 0.86
N GLN A 136 -1.73 24.18 1.99
CA GLN A 136 -1.27 25.26 2.88
C GLN A 136 -0.32 26.23 2.16
N GLN A 137 0.63 25.71 1.38
CA GLN A 137 1.52 26.54 0.57
C GLN A 137 0.79 27.36 -0.51
N ARG A 138 -0.32 26.83 -1.06
CA ARG A 138 -1.15 27.55 -2.04
C ARG A 138 -1.96 28.66 -1.38
N GLU A 139 -2.52 28.41 -0.21
CA GLU A 139 -3.28 29.42 0.56
C GLU A 139 -2.36 30.56 1.05
N GLU A 140 -1.13 30.23 1.49
CA GLU A 140 -0.12 31.24 1.84
C GLU A 140 0.39 32.02 0.61
N GLY A 141 0.49 31.38 -0.55
CA GLY A 141 0.86 32.02 -1.81
C GLY A 141 -0.20 33.00 -2.33
N ASP A 142 -1.49 32.66 -2.23
CA ASP A 142 -2.62 33.48 -2.71
C ASP A 142 -2.90 34.68 -1.77
N SER A 143 -2.54 34.57 -0.50
CA SER A 143 -2.62 35.69 0.45
C SER A 143 -1.49 36.73 0.31
N SER A 144 -0.48 36.49 -0.54
CA SER A 144 0.63 37.41 -0.80
C SER A 144 0.50 38.21 -2.11
N GLU A 145 -0.42 37.86 -3.02
CA GLU A 145 -0.70 38.61 -4.27
C GLU A 145 -1.85 39.64 -4.15
N GLY A 146 -2.09 40.14 -2.93
CA GLY A 146 -3.06 41.20 -2.62
C GLY A 146 -2.43 42.54 -2.24
N GLY A 147 -1.34 42.95 -2.90
CA GLY A 147 -0.58 44.16 -2.51
C GLY A 147 0.18 44.83 -3.65
N GLY A 148 -0.51 45.20 -4.73
CA GLY A 148 0.07 46.02 -5.81
C GLY A 148 0.40 47.44 -5.32
N GLY A 149 1.69 47.78 -5.25
CA GLY A 149 2.17 49.09 -4.81
C GLY A 149 3.66 49.38 -5.02
N GLN A 150 4.12 49.29 -6.27
CA GLN A 150 5.20 50.06 -6.92
C GLN A 150 6.27 50.80 -6.07
N GLN A 151 7.52 50.32 -6.17
CA GLN A 151 8.83 51.02 -6.26
C GLN A 151 9.89 50.05 -5.69
N GLY A 152 11.01 49.73 -6.31
CA GLY A 152 12.01 50.57 -6.98
C GLY A 152 13.35 49.96 -6.56
N GLY A 153 14.20 49.60 -7.53
CA GLY A 153 15.34 48.73 -7.29
C GLY A 153 16.44 49.30 -6.39
N GLN A 154 17.25 48.42 -5.81
CA GLN A 154 18.71 48.45 -5.88
C GLN A 154 19.30 47.24 -5.16
N SER A 155 20.18 46.56 -5.88
CA SER A 155 21.17 45.62 -5.40
C SER A 155 22.15 46.32 -4.45
N ALA A 156 22.41 45.74 -3.29
CA ALA A 156 23.61 46.04 -2.51
C ALA A 156 24.05 44.81 -1.71
N GLN A 157 25.24 44.38 -2.09
CA GLN A 157 26.11 43.38 -1.49
C GLN A 157 26.67 43.93 -0.17
N GLY A 158 26.77 43.09 0.87
CA GLY A 158 27.36 43.49 2.15
C GLY A 158 27.62 42.28 3.05
N ASN A 159 28.79 41.68 2.89
CA ASN A 159 29.50 40.93 3.92
C ASN A 159 29.85 41.91 5.06
N ASP A 160 29.78 41.50 6.33
CA ASP A 160 30.92 41.47 7.27
C ASP A 160 30.48 41.28 8.75
N SER A 161 31.15 40.32 9.38
CA SER A 161 31.59 40.19 10.78
C SER A 161 30.67 40.49 11.98
N GLY A 162 30.41 39.42 12.74
CA GLY A 162 30.97 39.19 14.09
C GLY A 162 30.72 40.23 15.18
N ASP A 163 29.98 39.84 16.22
CA ASP A 163 30.35 40.20 17.59
C ASP A 163 29.89 39.13 18.58
N ASP A 164 30.83 38.75 19.44
CA ASP A 164 30.70 37.83 20.56
C ASP A 164 29.98 38.54 21.71
N THR A 165 28.95 37.91 22.28
CA THR A 165 28.56 38.19 23.67
C THR A 165 28.30 36.87 24.39
N GLN A 166 29.32 36.47 25.16
CA GLN A 166 29.21 35.54 26.26
C GLN A 166 28.30 36.16 27.32
N ASP A 167 27.23 35.47 27.69
CA ASP A 167 26.55 35.69 28.96
C ASP A 167 26.39 34.33 29.64
N ASP A 168 27.35 34.05 30.52
CA ASP A 168 27.28 32.98 31.52
C ASP A 168 26.29 33.41 32.62
N GLN A 169 25.08 32.83 32.62
CA GLN A 169 24.27 32.78 33.83
C GLN A 169 23.78 31.35 34.10
N ASP A 170 24.51 30.75 35.04
CA ASP A 170 24.19 29.56 35.81
C ASP A 170 22.84 29.72 36.52
N GLY A 171 21.89 28.87 36.15
CA GLY A 171 20.55 28.80 36.73
C GLY A 171 19.95 27.45 36.41
N GLY A 172 19.99 26.54 37.38
CA GLY A 172 19.61 25.13 37.23
C GLY A 172 18.27 24.92 36.52
N GLY A 173 18.36 24.50 35.26
CA GLY A 173 17.24 24.05 34.44
C GLY A 173 17.20 22.54 34.41
N GLU A 174 16.02 21.95 34.68
CA GLU A 174 15.70 20.60 34.24
C GLU A 174 16.05 20.48 32.75
N ALA A 175 16.74 19.40 32.40
CA ALA A 175 17.06 19.10 31.01
C ALA A 175 15.77 19.18 30.17
N PRO A 176 15.76 19.93 29.05
CA PRO A 176 14.61 19.96 28.17
C PRO A 176 14.35 18.53 27.70
N ARG A 177 13.14 18.03 27.95
CA ARG A 177 12.69 16.77 27.34
C ARG A 177 12.86 16.91 25.83
N PRO A 178 13.43 15.90 25.13
CA PRO A 178 13.53 15.95 23.67
C PRO A 178 12.13 16.19 23.10
N ASP A 179 12.06 17.05 22.07
CA ASP A 179 10.84 17.41 21.35
C ASP A 179 9.93 16.19 21.19
N GLY A 180 8.77 16.23 21.85
CA GLY A 180 7.95 15.07 22.12
C GLY A 180 7.28 14.45 20.90
N SER A 181 7.48 15.02 19.70
CA SER A 181 6.79 14.65 18.47
C SER A 181 7.11 13.26 17.90
N GLU A 182 8.14 12.55 18.40
CA GLU A 182 8.62 11.31 17.77
C GLU A 182 8.71 10.17 18.81
N CYS A 183 7.84 9.16 18.69
CA CYS A 183 7.88 7.96 19.54
C CYS A 183 9.05 7.02 19.18
N GLY A 184 9.67 7.24 18.02
CA GLY A 184 10.75 6.44 17.49
C GLY A 184 11.17 6.91 16.10
N GLU A 185 12.25 6.33 15.59
CA GLU A 185 12.71 6.53 14.22
C GLU A 185 12.79 5.18 13.50
N VAL A 186 12.30 5.10 12.27
CA VAL A 186 12.53 3.94 11.40
C VAL A 186 13.68 4.25 10.46
N THR A 187 14.67 3.35 10.43
CA THR A 187 15.71 3.37 9.40
C THR A 187 15.39 2.31 8.36
N ASP A 188 15.63 2.61 7.08
CA ASP A 188 15.49 1.60 6.04
C ASP A 188 16.47 0.44 6.30
N CYS A 189 16.02 -0.77 6.02
CA CYS A 189 16.94 -1.90 6.00
C CYS A 189 17.79 -1.90 4.73
N GLU A 190 18.99 -2.48 4.83
CA GLU A 190 19.92 -2.60 3.70
C GLU A 190 19.25 -3.32 2.51
N ALA A 191 19.37 -2.73 1.32
CA ALA A 191 18.59 -3.10 0.12
C ALA A 191 18.67 -4.60 -0.26
N ASP A 192 19.84 -5.21 -0.07
CA ASP A 192 20.10 -6.61 -0.44
C ASP A 192 19.40 -7.62 0.47
N GLU A 193 19.06 -7.25 1.72
CA GLU A 193 18.45 -8.16 2.70
C GLU A 193 16.93 -7.97 2.84
N THR A 194 16.37 -6.96 2.17
CA THR A 194 14.96 -6.59 2.25
C THR A 194 13.97 -7.76 2.00
N PRO A 195 14.12 -8.63 0.96
CA PRO A 195 13.12 -9.65 0.70
C PRO A 195 13.13 -10.79 1.74
N GLU A 196 14.30 -11.16 2.25
CA GLU A 196 14.42 -12.21 3.27
C GLU A 196 13.84 -11.75 4.59
N ILE A 197 14.18 -10.53 5.03
CA ILE A 197 13.65 -9.91 6.25
C ILE A 197 12.13 -9.77 6.14
N GLN A 198 11.61 -9.31 5.00
CA GLN A 198 10.18 -9.17 4.78
C GLN A 198 9.44 -10.52 4.89
N ALA A 199 9.95 -11.58 4.26
CA ALA A 199 9.35 -12.90 4.31
C ALA A 199 9.35 -13.48 5.74
N ASP A 200 10.46 -13.30 6.45
CA ASP A 200 10.63 -13.76 7.84
C ASP A 200 9.71 -13.00 8.82
N TRP A 201 9.57 -11.68 8.65
CA TRP A 201 8.59 -10.89 9.42
C TRP A 201 7.15 -11.28 9.10
N SER A 202 6.82 -11.50 7.83
CA SER A 202 5.47 -11.94 7.43
C SER A 202 5.09 -13.26 8.08
N ALA A 203 6.01 -14.22 8.12
CA ALA A 203 5.81 -15.50 8.80
C ALA A 203 5.69 -15.32 10.33
N SER A 204 6.52 -14.45 10.91
CA SER A 204 6.51 -14.16 12.35
C SER A 204 5.19 -13.49 12.79
N VAL A 205 4.69 -12.53 12.01
CA VAL A 205 3.41 -11.86 12.26
C VAL A 205 2.25 -12.84 12.16
N LEU A 206 2.24 -13.71 11.15
CA LEU A 206 1.23 -14.78 11.05
C LEU A 206 1.22 -15.70 12.28
N ASN A 207 2.40 -16.10 12.76
CA ASN A 207 2.51 -16.97 13.92
C ASN A 207 2.12 -16.26 15.22
N ALA A 208 2.49 -15.00 15.39
CA ALA A 208 2.10 -14.17 16.52
C ALA A 208 0.58 -13.91 16.53
N ALA A 209 0.00 -13.64 15.36
CA ALA A 209 -1.44 -13.45 15.19
C ALA A 209 -2.23 -14.70 15.56
N LYS A 210 -1.81 -15.88 15.08
CA LYS A 210 -2.46 -17.17 15.44
C LYS A 210 -2.43 -17.42 16.96
N GLN A 211 -1.31 -17.12 17.61
CA GLN A 211 -1.19 -17.27 19.06
C GLN A 211 -2.11 -16.30 19.81
N ALA A 212 -2.11 -15.02 19.42
CA ALA A 212 -2.97 -14.01 20.03
C ALA A 212 -4.47 -14.26 19.78
N GLU A 213 -4.83 -14.76 18.59
CA GLU A 213 -6.20 -15.17 18.23
C GLU A 213 -6.69 -16.32 19.13
N ALA A 214 -5.84 -17.33 19.38
CA ALA A 214 -6.16 -18.41 20.30
C ALA A 214 -6.37 -17.94 21.76
N MET A 215 -5.82 -16.78 22.13
CA MET A 215 -5.98 -16.16 23.45
C MET A 215 -7.04 -15.05 23.50
N GLY A 216 -7.62 -14.66 22.35
CA GLY A 216 -8.60 -13.59 22.26
C GLY A 216 -8.04 -12.17 22.48
N THR A 217 -6.73 -11.97 22.34
CA THR A 217 -6.03 -10.70 22.64
C THR A 217 -5.47 -10.00 21.40
N LEU A 218 -5.90 -10.37 20.19
CA LEU A 218 -5.40 -9.77 18.95
C LEU A 218 -5.99 -8.35 18.77
N PRO A 219 -5.16 -7.30 18.63
CA PRO A 219 -5.65 -5.95 18.39
C PRO A 219 -6.41 -5.84 17.07
N ALA A 220 -7.53 -5.13 17.05
CA ALA A 220 -8.38 -4.97 15.86
C ALA A 220 -7.62 -4.33 14.69
N GLY A 221 -6.73 -3.36 14.96
CA GLY A 221 -5.89 -2.73 13.93
C GLY A 221 -4.97 -3.70 13.19
N MET A 222 -4.64 -4.86 13.79
CA MET A 222 -3.79 -5.87 13.16
C MET A 222 -4.56 -6.87 12.30
N LEU A 223 -5.90 -6.94 12.41
CA LEU A 223 -6.71 -7.88 11.65
C LEU A 223 -6.55 -7.68 10.15
N ARG A 224 -6.59 -6.43 9.69
CA ARG A 224 -6.42 -6.07 8.27
C ARG A 224 -5.06 -6.54 7.76
N LEU A 225 -3.99 -6.24 8.48
CA LEU A 225 -2.64 -6.66 8.10
C LEU A 225 -2.50 -8.19 8.06
N VAL A 226 -3.05 -8.89 9.05
CA VAL A 226 -3.05 -10.35 9.07
C VAL A 226 -3.85 -10.93 7.91
N GLU A 227 -4.99 -10.33 7.57
CA GLU A 227 -5.81 -10.72 6.43
C GLU A 227 -5.11 -10.46 5.10
N GLU A 228 -4.44 -9.33 4.93
CA GLU A 228 -3.61 -9.01 3.76
C GLU A 228 -2.45 -10.00 3.59
N ILE A 229 -1.81 -10.43 4.69
CA ILE A 229 -0.76 -11.46 4.63
C ILE A 229 -1.36 -12.85 4.33
N LYS A 230 -2.52 -13.19 4.92
CA LYS A 230 -3.22 -14.47 4.64
C LYS A 230 -3.71 -14.54 3.19
N ASN A 231 -4.24 -13.43 2.68
CA ASN A 231 -4.85 -13.28 1.37
C ASN A 231 -4.13 -12.14 0.60
N PRO A 232 -2.89 -12.36 0.15
CA PRO A 232 -2.19 -11.34 -0.62
C PRO A 232 -3.03 -10.97 -1.85
N PRO A 233 -3.16 -9.67 -2.18
CA PRO A 233 -3.91 -9.23 -3.35
C PRO A 233 -3.33 -9.93 -4.58
N ARG A 234 -4.12 -10.86 -5.12
CA ARG A 234 -3.70 -11.64 -6.28
C ARG A 234 -3.90 -10.77 -7.50
N ASP A 235 -2.91 -10.75 -8.40
CA ASP A 235 -3.12 -10.17 -9.72
C ASP A 235 -4.15 -11.01 -10.49
N TRP A 236 -5.41 -10.60 -10.36
CA TRP A 236 -6.54 -11.27 -10.98
C TRP A 236 -6.41 -11.28 -12.51
N ARG A 237 -5.67 -10.32 -13.09
CA ARG A 237 -5.38 -10.27 -14.54
C ARG A 237 -4.54 -11.47 -14.96
N SER A 238 -3.45 -11.72 -14.25
CA SER A 238 -2.61 -12.90 -14.48
C SER A 238 -3.37 -14.21 -14.27
N ILE A 239 -4.21 -14.29 -13.24
CA ILE A 239 -5.04 -15.48 -12.98
C ILE A 239 -6.04 -15.71 -14.12
N LEU A 240 -6.76 -14.65 -14.51
CA LEU A 240 -7.75 -14.71 -15.58
C LEU A 240 -7.10 -15.07 -16.92
N ARG A 241 -5.99 -14.42 -17.26
CA ARG A 241 -5.22 -14.71 -18.48
C ARG A 241 -4.77 -16.17 -18.51
N ARG A 242 -4.17 -16.67 -17.42
CA ARG A 242 -3.75 -18.07 -17.31
C ARG A 242 -4.94 -19.03 -17.45
N PHE A 243 -6.08 -18.71 -16.86
CA PHE A 243 -7.30 -19.52 -16.95
C PHE A 243 -7.81 -19.60 -18.40
N VAL A 244 -7.89 -18.46 -19.09
CA VAL A 244 -8.34 -18.42 -20.49
C VAL A 244 -7.33 -19.13 -21.40
N GLN A 245 -6.03 -18.92 -21.23
CA GLN A 245 -4.99 -19.62 -21.99
C GLN A 245 -5.03 -21.14 -21.79
N THR A 246 -5.23 -21.60 -20.56
CA THR A 246 -5.34 -23.05 -20.27
C THR A 246 -6.60 -23.65 -20.90
N SER A 247 -7.68 -22.86 -20.99
CA SER A 247 -8.95 -23.27 -21.60
C SER A 247 -8.91 -23.22 -23.13
N ALA A 248 -8.08 -22.36 -23.71
CA ALA A 248 -7.81 -22.21 -25.13
C ALA A 248 -6.96 -23.36 -25.69
N SER A 249 -7.48 -24.59 -25.58
CA SER A 249 -6.81 -25.80 -26.04
C SER A 249 -6.91 -25.94 -27.57
N HIS A 250 -5.83 -25.56 -28.27
CA HIS A 250 -5.62 -25.76 -29.71
C HIS A 250 -4.98 -27.13 -30.01
N ASP A 251 -5.42 -28.18 -29.32
CA ASP A 251 -4.65 -29.42 -29.27
C ASP A 251 -4.96 -30.39 -30.44
N TYR A 252 -3.93 -31.11 -30.85
CA TYR A 252 -3.97 -32.11 -31.91
C TYR A 252 -4.60 -33.39 -31.41
N SER A 253 -5.70 -33.83 -32.03
CA SER A 253 -6.35 -35.08 -31.66
C SER A 253 -5.87 -36.24 -32.52
N TRP A 254 -5.33 -37.26 -31.86
CA TRP A 254 -5.01 -38.55 -32.49
C TRP A 254 -6.22 -39.49 -32.59
N ARG A 255 -7.36 -39.14 -31.95
CA ARG A 255 -8.58 -39.96 -31.99
C ARG A 255 -9.19 -40.05 -33.38
N GLN A 256 -9.00 -39.03 -34.22
CA GLN A 256 -9.42 -39.03 -35.61
C GLN A 256 -8.26 -38.53 -36.46
N PRO A 257 -7.51 -39.43 -37.14
CA PRO A 257 -6.39 -39.05 -37.98
C PRO A 257 -6.82 -38.14 -39.13
N ASN A 258 -5.96 -37.21 -39.52
CA ASN A 258 -6.24 -36.29 -40.63
C ASN A 258 -6.36 -37.08 -41.95
N SER A 259 -7.58 -37.11 -42.51
CA SER A 259 -7.91 -37.91 -43.70
C SER A 259 -7.14 -37.46 -44.95
N ARG A 260 -6.65 -36.22 -44.97
CA ARG A 260 -5.86 -35.67 -46.08
C ARG A 260 -4.55 -36.40 -46.33
N TYR A 261 -3.97 -37.06 -45.33
CA TYR A 261 -2.68 -37.75 -45.45
C TYR A 261 -2.79 -39.28 -45.44
N LEU A 262 -4.00 -39.81 -45.22
CA LEU A 262 -4.22 -41.26 -45.16
C LEU A 262 -3.86 -41.97 -46.47
N TYR A 263 -4.07 -41.33 -47.62
CA TYR A 263 -3.73 -41.92 -48.94
C TYR A 263 -2.22 -42.15 -49.11
N ALA A 264 -1.39 -41.41 -48.38
CA ALA A 264 0.07 -41.52 -48.40
C ALA A 264 0.60 -42.46 -47.30
N GLY A 265 -0.28 -43.16 -46.57
CA GLY A 265 0.10 -44.05 -45.45
C GLY A 265 0.60 -43.31 -44.20
N LEU A 266 0.42 -41.98 -44.14
CA LEU A 266 0.84 -41.15 -43.01
C LEU A 266 -0.33 -40.92 -42.06
N TYR A 267 -0.15 -41.32 -40.79
CA TYR A 267 -1.11 -41.06 -39.71
C TYR A 267 -0.68 -39.81 -38.95
N MET A 268 -1.27 -38.67 -39.32
CA MET A 268 -1.04 -37.39 -38.66
C MET A 268 -2.25 -37.03 -37.79
N PRO A 269 -2.06 -36.36 -36.64
CA PRO A 269 -3.17 -35.95 -35.81
C PRO A 269 -3.98 -34.85 -36.51
N ALA A 270 -5.30 -34.84 -36.30
CA ALA A 270 -6.15 -33.77 -36.80
C ALA A 270 -6.17 -32.60 -35.82
N LEU A 271 -6.05 -31.38 -36.33
CA LEU A 271 -6.28 -30.16 -35.55
C LEU A 271 -7.75 -30.13 -35.13
N ARG A 272 -8.05 -30.07 -33.83
CA ARG A 272 -9.42 -30.21 -33.33
C ARG A 272 -10.26 -28.92 -33.46
N ALA A 273 -9.61 -27.76 -33.51
CA ALA A 273 -10.23 -26.47 -33.76
C ALA A 273 -9.20 -25.50 -34.38
N GLU A 274 -9.57 -24.77 -35.44
CA GLU A 274 -8.76 -23.70 -36.06
C GLU A 274 -8.83 -22.37 -35.29
N SER A 275 -9.87 -22.19 -34.47
CA SER A 275 -10.16 -20.99 -33.70
C SER A 275 -10.70 -21.33 -32.31
N MET A 276 -10.49 -20.45 -31.33
CA MET A 276 -10.99 -20.65 -29.97
C MET A 276 -12.54 -20.51 -29.96
N PRO A 277 -13.29 -21.43 -29.30
CA PRO A 277 -14.75 -21.38 -29.27
C PRO A 277 -15.29 -20.05 -28.70
N PRO A 278 -16.60 -19.76 -28.86
CA PRO A 278 -17.23 -18.59 -28.24
C PRO A 278 -16.94 -18.50 -26.74
N MET A 279 -16.40 -17.35 -26.31
CA MET A 279 -16.11 -17.03 -24.92
C MET A 279 -17.27 -16.25 -24.31
N VAL A 280 -17.73 -16.65 -23.12
CA VAL A 280 -18.73 -15.91 -22.36
C VAL A 280 -18.08 -15.40 -21.07
N ILE A 281 -18.15 -14.09 -20.84
CA ILE A 281 -17.64 -13.41 -19.65
C ILE A 281 -18.82 -12.80 -18.92
N ALA A 282 -19.10 -13.27 -17.72
CA ALA A 282 -20.06 -12.63 -16.83
C ALA A 282 -19.31 -11.64 -15.92
N VAL A 283 -19.71 -10.38 -15.96
CA VAL A 283 -19.20 -9.32 -15.09
C VAL A 283 -20.25 -9.04 -14.04
N ASP A 284 -19.92 -9.40 -12.80
CA ASP A 284 -20.73 -9.02 -11.65
C ASP A 284 -20.58 -7.52 -11.40
N THR A 285 -21.70 -6.79 -11.46
CA THR A 285 -21.78 -5.35 -11.22
C THR A 285 -22.64 -5.04 -9.98
N SER A 286 -22.96 -6.06 -9.18
CA SER A 286 -23.90 -5.97 -8.05
C SER A 286 -23.38 -5.22 -6.81
N GLY A 287 -22.25 -4.52 -6.93
CA GLY A 287 -21.73 -3.58 -5.92
C GLY A 287 -21.32 -2.27 -6.56
N SER A 288 -21.17 -1.20 -5.76
CA SER A 288 -20.70 0.12 -6.20
C SER A 288 -19.29 0.02 -6.83
N ILE A 289 -19.22 -0.28 -8.12
CA ILE A 289 -17.98 -0.32 -8.90
C ILE A 289 -17.80 1.05 -9.54
N ASP A 290 -16.66 1.69 -9.28
CA ASP A 290 -16.30 2.97 -9.89
C ASP A 290 -16.02 2.83 -11.40
N ASP A 291 -16.28 3.89 -12.17
CA ASP A 291 -16.04 3.95 -13.62
C ASP A 291 -14.59 3.59 -14.01
N LEU A 292 -13.63 3.94 -13.16
CA LEU A 292 -12.22 3.59 -13.35
C LEU A 292 -12.01 2.08 -13.31
N THR A 293 -12.68 1.38 -12.39
CA THR A 293 -12.58 -0.06 -12.21
C THR A 293 -13.25 -0.79 -13.37
N VAL A 294 -14.41 -0.31 -13.85
CA VAL A 294 -15.06 -0.83 -15.08
C VAL A 294 -14.16 -0.68 -16.30
N SER A 295 -13.54 0.50 -16.49
CA SER A 295 -12.59 0.73 -17.57
C SER A 295 -11.37 -0.19 -17.49
N GLN A 296 -10.89 -0.51 -16.28
CA GLN A 296 -9.80 -1.47 -16.10
C GLN A 296 -10.22 -2.90 -16.46
N PHE A 297 -11.40 -3.36 -16.05
CA PHE A 297 -11.95 -4.64 -16.48
C PHE A 297 -12.06 -4.72 -18.00
N ALA A 298 -12.57 -3.64 -18.61
CA ALA A 298 -12.74 -3.56 -20.03
C ALA A 298 -11.43 -3.72 -20.82
N LYS A 299 -10.38 -3.05 -20.36
CA LYS A 299 -9.04 -3.15 -20.97
C LYS A 299 -8.48 -4.55 -20.88
N GLU A 300 -8.59 -5.20 -19.71
CA GLU A 300 -8.04 -6.56 -19.56
C GLU A 300 -8.81 -7.58 -20.40
N ILE A 301 -10.15 -7.49 -20.43
CA ILE A 301 -10.99 -8.39 -21.25
C ILE A 301 -10.61 -8.26 -22.73
N ASN A 302 -10.45 -7.04 -23.23
CA ASN A 302 -10.00 -6.82 -24.61
C ASN A 302 -8.59 -7.37 -24.85
N ALA A 303 -7.66 -7.16 -23.93
CA ALA A 303 -6.29 -7.69 -24.05
C ALA A 303 -6.26 -9.22 -24.10
N ILE A 304 -7.09 -9.90 -23.29
CA ILE A 304 -7.22 -11.36 -23.31
C ILE A 304 -7.91 -11.83 -24.59
N ALA A 305 -8.96 -11.12 -25.05
CA ALA A 305 -9.65 -11.46 -26.29
C ALA A 305 -8.73 -11.31 -27.52
N ASP A 306 -7.91 -10.26 -27.57
CA ASP A 306 -6.93 -10.03 -28.64
C ASP A 306 -5.83 -11.10 -28.63
N GLU A 307 -5.42 -11.60 -27.46
CA GLU A 307 -4.42 -12.66 -27.33
C GLU A 307 -4.93 -14.03 -27.76
N VAL A 308 -6.16 -14.38 -27.34
CA VAL A 308 -6.69 -15.74 -27.49
C VAL A 308 -7.55 -15.91 -28.76
N GLN A 309 -7.97 -14.79 -29.38
CA GLN A 309 -8.71 -14.73 -30.64
C GLN A 309 -9.90 -15.71 -30.72
N PRO A 310 -10.88 -15.62 -29.82
CA PRO A 310 -12.13 -16.38 -29.92
C PRO A 310 -12.95 -16.02 -31.15
N GLU A 311 -13.74 -16.97 -31.63
CA GLU A 311 -14.74 -16.74 -32.68
C GLU A 311 -15.76 -15.67 -32.29
N GLN A 312 -16.14 -15.62 -31.01
CA GLN A 312 -17.09 -14.67 -30.45
C GLN A 312 -16.79 -14.39 -28.98
N VAL A 313 -17.03 -13.16 -28.54
CA VAL A 313 -16.99 -12.78 -27.11
C VAL A 313 -18.36 -12.23 -26.70
N HIS A 314 -18.96 -12.88 -25.72
CA HIS A 314 -20.20 -12.46 -25.09
C HIS A 314 -19.89 -11.92 -23.70
N VAL A 315 -20.27 -10.67 -23.41
CA VAL A 315 -20.12 -10.07 -22.08
C VAL A 315 -21.52 -9.90 -21.49
N VAL A 316 -21.76 -10.50 -20.32
CA VAL A 316 -23.04 -10.46 -19.60
C VAL A 316 -22.83 -9.69 -18.31
N CYS A 317 -23.65 -8.67 -18.03
CA CYS A 317 -23.59 -7.90 -16.78
C CYS A 317 -24.89 -8.08 -15.98
N ASP A 318 -24.77 -8.13 -14.65
CA ASP A 318 -25.91 -8.36 -13.73
C ASP A 318 -26.83 -7.13 -13.54
N ALA A 319 -26.30 -5.91 -13.65
CA ALA A 319 -27.10 -4.68 -13.60
C ALA A 319 -27.56 -4.22 -15.00
N GLU A 320 -28.72 -3.56 -15.08
CA GLU A 320 -29.28 -2.98 -16.31
C GLU A 320 -28.18 -2.39 -17.20
N ILE A 321 -28.06 -2.96 -18.40
CA ILE A 321 -27.03 -2.65 -19.39
C ILE A 321 -27.06 -1.15 -19.69
N HIS A 322 -26.20 -0.39 -19.03
CA HIS A 322 -25.74 0.88 -19.53
C HIS A 322 -24.82 0.52 -20.69
N GLY A 323 -25.25 0.86 -21.92
CA GLY A 323 -24.65 0.35 -23.15
C GLY A 323 -23.19 0.76 -23.32
N TRP A 324 -22.26 -0.09 -22.88
CA TRP A 324 -20.84 0.08 -23.16
C TRP A 324 -20.47 -0.67 -24.43
N THR A 325 -20.09 0.08 -25.46
CA THR A 325 -19.65 -0.48 -26.73
C THR A 325 -18.16 -0.77 -26.65
N PHE A 326 -17.81 -2.04 -26.47
CA PHE A 326 -16.44 -2.51 -26.62
C PHE A 326 -16.09 -2.55 -28.12
N SER A 327 -14.90 -2.16 -28.53
CA SER A 327 -14.47 -2.28 -29.93
C SER A 327 -13.23 -3.15 -30.01
N SER A 328 -13.36 -4.36 -30.55
CA SER A 328 -12.29 -5.10 -31.20
C SER A 328 -12.89 -6.03 -32.27
N VAL A 329 -12.12 -6.26 -33.33
CA VAL A 329 -12.51 -6.53 -34.71
C VAL A 329 -12.75 -8.01 -34.97
N ALA A 330 -14.02 -8.40 -35.18
CA ALA A 330 -14.49 -9.34 -36.21
C ALA A 330 -16.00 -9.53 -36.01
N SER A 331 -16.79 -9.13 -37.02
CA SER A 331 -18.24 -9.38 -37.18
C SER A 331 -19.09 -9.56 -35.92
N ARG A 332 -19.79 -8.50 -35.50
CA ARG A 332 -20.77 -8.57 -34.40
C ARG A 332 -22.20 -8.73 -34.89
N SER A 333 -22.89 -9.73 -34.36
CA SER A 333 -24.33 -9.68 -34.08
C SER A 333 -24.51 -9.66 -32.57
N LEU A 334 -25.12 -8.60 -32.04
CA LEU A 334 -25.60 -8.54 -30.66
C LEU A 334 -27.02 -9.09 -30.67
N SER A 335 -27.25 -10.26 -30.08
CA SER A 335 -28.61 -10.75 -29.81
C SER A 335 -29.03 -10.28 -28.42
N THR A 336 -29.96 -9.33 -28.37
CA THR A 336 -30.70 -9.00 -27.16
C THR A 336 -31.83 -10.03 -26.94
N PRO A 337 -32.19 -10.41 -25.70
CA PRO A 337 -33.29 -11.35 -25.47
C PRO A 337 -34.69 -10.82 -25.79
N ARG A 338 -34.83 -9.60 -26.34
CA ARG A 338 -36.13 -9.01 -26.72
C ARG A 338 -36.04 -8.15 -27.98
N GLY A 339 -36.14 -8.80 -29.13
CA GLY A 339 -36.99 -8.40 -30.25
C GLY A 339 -37.02 -6.94 -30.74
N THR A 340 -35.92 -6.18 -30.69
CA THR A 340 -35.86 -4.87 -31.37
C THR A 340 -34.57 -4.72 -32.15
N VAL A 341 -34.69 -4.76 -33.48
CA VAL A 341 -33.58 -4.64 -34.43
C VAL A 341 -33.32 -3.16 -34.70
N ALA A 342 -32.25 -2.61 -34.12
CA ALA A 342 -31.72 -1.31 -34.55
C ALA A 342 -30.72 -1.54 -35.69
N ARG A 343 -31.10 -1.18 -36.93
CA ARG A 343 -30.18 -1.08 -38.08
C ARG A 343 -29.41 0.24 -37.97
N ILE A 344 -28.08 0.18 -37.99
CA ILE A 344 -27.23 1.38 -38.19
C ILE A 344 -26.66 1.33 -39.61
N SER A 345 -27.05 2.31 -40.43
CA SER A 345 -26.48 2.59 -41.75
C SER A 345 -25.35 3.61 -41.59
N ALA A 346 -24.17 3.29 -42.12
CA ALA A 346 -23.08 4.25 -42.24
C ALA A 346 -23.34 5.19 -43.42
N ARG A 347 -23.55 6.48 -43.15
CA ARG A 347 -23.37 7.56 -44.14
C ARG A 347 -22.20 8.42 -43.68
N SER A 348 -21.16 8.49 -44.50
CA SER A 348 -20.13 9.51 -44.43
C SER A 348 -20.69 10.80 -45.03
N SER A 349 -20.65 11.90 -44.29
CA SER A 349 -20.84 13.24 -44.85
C SER A 349 -19.66 14.11 -44.46
N SER A 350 -18.69 14.21 -45.36
CA SER A 350 -17.80 15.36 -45.46
C SER A 350 -18.58 16.50 -46.13
N GLY A 351 -18.62 17.67 -45.50
CA GLY A 351 -19.27 18.86 -46.05
C GLY A 351 -18.90 20.12 -45.28
N SER A 352 -18.03 20.94 -45.87
CA SER A 352 -17.57 22.25 -45.39
C SER A 352 -18.70 23.22 -45.05
N PRO A 353 -18.49 24.19 -44.13
CA PRO A 353 -19.37 25.33 -43.99
C PRO A 353 -18.99 26.39 -45.03
N MET A 354 -19.86 26.65 -46.00
CA MET A 354 -19.86 27.87 -46.80
C MET A 354 -20.95 28.83 -46.29
N LYS A 355 -20.59 30.11 -46.34
CA LYS A 355 -21.33 31.32 -45.96
C LYS A 355 -22.82 31.35 -46.35
N GLY A 356 -23.60 32.01 -45.50
CA GLY A 356 -24.95 32.51 -45.74
C GLY A 356 -25.44 33.24 -44.51
#